data_AF-A0A7W7I1D8-F1
#
_entry.id   AF-A0A7W7I1D8-F1
#
_cell.length_a   1.000
_cell.length_b   1.000
_cell.length_c   1.000
_cell.angle_alpha   90.00
_cell.angle_beta   90.00
_cell.angle_gamma   90.00
#
_symmetry.space_group_name_H-M   'P 1'
#
loop_
_entity.id
_entity.type
_entity.pdbx_description
1 polymer ?
#
loop_
_entity_poly.entity_id
_entity_poly.type
_entity_poly.pdbx_seq_one_letter_code
_entity_poly.pdbx_strand_id
1 'polypeptide(L)'
;MSHSGEELGADLVDLWEAGRYELKPVAGQIRYAAAQLLQADAGGYNWYRDGKLSGPYGPAKPAWESLRDDFFEILRTTAENLDLTGDALVLAAEQYANTDSVAAKKFEELKPAVTAAHQPDGGTR
;
A
#
# COMPACT_ATOMS: atom_id res chain seq x y z
N MET A 1 -4.57 -32.51 -14.36
CA MET A 1 -3.51 -31.90 -15.16
C MET A 1 -2.42 -31.53 -14.18
N SER A 2 -1.24 -32.15 -14.24
CA SER A 2 -0.13 -31.77 -13.35
C SER A 2 0.48 -30.50 -13.90
N HIS A 3 0.27 -29.37 -13.23
CA HIS A 3 1.06 -28.16 -13.49
C HIS A 3 2.54 -28.54 -13.38
N SER A 4 3.32 -28.24 -14.43
CA SER A 4 4.75 -28.52 -14.36
C SER A 4 5.38 -27.59 -13.32
N GLY A 5 6.48 -28.01 -12.69
CA GLY A 5 7.20 -27.12 -11.77
C GLY A 5 7.62 -25.81 -12.43
N GLU A 6 7.76 -25.76 -13.76
CA GLU A 6 8.07 -24.54 -14.51
C GLU A 6 6.89 -23.54 -14.53
N GLU A 7 5.66 -24.01 -14.75
CA GLU A 7 4.45 -23.17 -14.69
C GLU A 7 4.27 -22.62 -13.28
N LEU A 8 4.39 -23.49 -12.26
CA LEU A 8 4.31 -23.06 -10.87
C LEU A 8 5.38 -22.02 -10.55
N GLY A 9 6.63 -22.21 -10.98
CA GLY A 9 7.71 -21.24 -10.75
C GLY A 9 7.44 -19.86 -11.37
N ALA A 10 6.77 -19.79 -12.52
CA ALA A 10 6.35 -18.54 -13.15
C ALA A 10 5.23 -17.86 -12.35
N ASP A 11 4.18 -18.61 -11.99
CA ASP A 11 3.07 -18.09 -11.17
C ASP A 11 3.55 -17.56 -9.81
N LEU A 12 4.58 -18.19 -9.22
CA LEU A 12 5.19 -17.72 -7.98
C LEU A 12 5.91 -16.37 -8.17
N VAL A 13 6.52 -16.13 -9.33
CA VAL A 13 7.11 -14.81 -9.64
C VAL A 13 6.02 -13.76 -9.73
N ASP A 14 4.90 -14.05 -10.39
CA ASP A 14 3.80 -13.10 -10.50
C ASP A 14 3.22 -12.74 -9.12
N LEU A 15 3.06 -13.72 -8.22
CA LEU A 15 2.63 -13.47 -6.84
C LEU A 15 3.65 -12.61 -6.07
N TRP A 16 4.93 -12.93 -6.21
CA TRP A 16 6.00 -12.17 -5.58
C TRP A 16 6.07 -10.73 -6.11
N GLU A 17 5.94 -10.54 -7.43
CA GLU A 17 5.91 -9.24 -8.10
C GLU A 17 4.73 -8.39 -7.63
N ALA A 18 3.52 -8.94 -7.69
CA ALA A 18 2.31 -8.28 -7.23
C ALA A 18 2.45 -7.82 -5.77
N GLY A 19 2.94 -8.70 -4.90
CA GLY A 19 3.15 -8.36 -3.49
C GLY A 19 4.25 -7.31 -3.28
N ARG A 20 5.40 -7.44 -3.95
CA ARG A 20 6.60 -6.62 -3.73
C ARG A 20 6.51 -5.25 -4.39
N TYR A 21 6.04 -5.20 -5.63
CA TYR A 21 6.19 -4.06 -6.52
C TYR A 21 4.86 -3.40 -6.92
N GLU A 22 3.72 -4.06 -6.71
CA GLU A 22 2.42 -3.44 -7.00
C GLU A 22 1.72 -3.00 -5.72
N LEU A 23 1.42 -3.93 -4.81
CA LEU A 23 0.62 -3.63 -3.62
C LEU A 23 1.33 -2.70 -2.65
N LYS A 24 2.63 -2.91 -2.42
CA LYS A 24 3.41 -2.08 -1.48
C LYS A 24 3.56 -0.63 -1.93
N PRO A 25 3.90 -0.32 -3.19
CA PRO A 25 3.88 1.07 -3.66
C PRO A 25 2.51 1.73 -3.56
N VAL A 26 1.43 1.01 -3.91
CA VAL A 26 0.06 1.54 -3.76
C VAL A 26 -0.26 1.82 -2.29
N ALA A 27 0.09 0.90 -1.37
CA ALA A 27 -0.03 1.12 0.06
C ALA A 27 0.71 2.39 0.51
N GLY A 28 1.93 2.60 0.00
CA GLY A 28 2.72 3.82 0.26
C GLY A 28 2.02 5.10 -0.20
N GLN A 29 1.43 5.10 -1.40
CA GLN A 29 0.67 6.24 -1.93
C GLN A 29 -0.57 6.55 -1.07
N ILE A 30 -1.29 5.52 -0.61
CA ILE A 30 -2.46 5.69 0.25
C ILE A 30 -2.05 6.20 1.64
N ARG A 31 -0.95 5.72 2.23
CA ARG A 31 -0.41 6.28 3.49
C ARG A 31 -0.04 7.75 3.34
N TYR A 32 0.55 8.12 2.21
CA TYR A 32 0.88 9.50 1.93
C TYR A 32 -0.40 10.36 1.91
N ALA A 33 -1.46 9.90 1.24
CA ALA A 33 -2.76 10.59 1.24
C ALA A 33 -3.37 10.71 2.66
N ALA A 34 -3.30 9.65 3.47
CA ALA A 34 -3.73 9.69 4.86
C ALA A 34 -2.95 10.73 5.68
N ALA A 35 -1.63 10.80 5.49
CA ALA A 35 -0.79 11.81 6.15
C ALA A 35 -1.15 13.24 5.74
N GLN A 36 -1.55 13.48 4.48
CA GLN A 36 -2.03 14.80 4.03
C GLN A 36 -3.34 15.19 4.72
N LEU A 37 -4.24 14.25 5.02
CA LEU A 37 -5.46 14.56 5.78
C LEU A 37 -5.16 15.01 7.21
N LEU A 38 -4.16 14.42 7.87
CA LEU A 38 -3.71 14.89 9.18
C LEU A 38 -3.19 16.33 9.13
N GLN A 39 -2.52 16.72 8.04
CA GLN A 39 -2.07 18.10 7.84
C GLN A 39 -3.24 19.09 7.72
N ALA A 40 -4.43 18.64 7.31
CA ALA A 40 -5.61 19.50 7.27
C ALA A 40 -6.02 20.03 8.66
N ASP A 41 -5.59 19.37 9.74
CA ASP A 41 -5.77 19.86 11.12
C ASP A 41 -5.04 21.20 11.36
N ALA A 42 -3.89 21.42 10.72
CA ALA A 42 -3.16 22.68 10.80
C ALA A 42 -3.99 23.87 10.27
N GLY A 43 -4.95 23.61 9.38
CA GLY A 43 -5.92 24.59 8.88
C GLY A 43 -7.09 24.86 9.84
N GLY A 44 -7.11 24.24 11.02
CA GLY A 44 -8.20 24.30 12.00
C GLY A 44 -8.59 25.72 12.42
N TYR A 45 -7.64 26.66 12.41
CA TYR A 45 -7.89 28.06 12.71
C TYR A 45 -8.85 28.74 11.72
N ASN A 46 -8.97 28.25 10.49
CA ASN A 46 -9.90 28.79 9.49
C ASN A 46 -11.37 28.58 9.86
N TRP A 47 -11.64 27.68 10.80
CA TRP A 47 -12.98 27.46 11.36
C TRP A 47 -13.35 28.45 12.48
N TYR A 48 -12.41 29.31 12.88
CA TYR A 48 -12.63 30.30 13.91
C TYR A 48 -13.66 31.35 13.44
N ARG A 49 -14.55 31.75 14.35
CA ARG A 49 -15.54 32.81 14.13
C ARG A 49 -15.73 33.63 15.40
N ASP A 50 -16.44 34.75 15.28
CA ASP A 50 -16.81 35.57 16.44
C ASP A 50 -17.57 34.72 17.48
N GLY A 51 -17.06 34.69 18.72
CA GLY A 51 -17.64 33.94 19.84
C GLY A 51 -19.07 34.35 20.18
N LYS A 52 -19.53 35.53 19.77
CA LYS A 52 -20.93 35.98 19.91
C LYS A 52 -21.92 35.14 19.10
N LEU A 53 -21.44 34.36 18.12
CA LEU A 53 -22.28 33.49 17.30
C LEU A 53 -22.50 32.11 17.92
N SER A 54 -22.48 32.00 19.26
CA SER A 54 -22.53 30.73 20.01
C SER A 54 -21.21 29.95 20.01
N GLY A 55 -20.12 30.63 20.35
CA GLY A 55 -18.80 30.02 20.57
C GLY A 55 -17.78 30.26 19.44
N PRO A 56 -16.48 30.03 19.72
CA PRO A 56 -15.36 30.39 18.83
C PRO A 56 -15.31 29.57 17.54
N TYR A 57 -16.09 28.50 17.45
CA TYR A 57 -16.16 27.63 16.28
C TYR A 57 -17.61 27.47 15.81
N GLY A 58 -17.79 27.30 14.50
CA GLY A 58 -19.08 26.98 13.89
C GLY A 58 -19.48 25.52 14.11
N PRO A 59 -20.79 25.20 14.00
CA PRO A 59 -21.28 23.82 14.08
C PRO A 59 -20.72 22.92 12.96
N ALA A 60 -20.21 23.51 11.89
CA ALA A 60 -19.57 22.78 10.80
C ALA A 60 -18.20 22.19 11.19
N LYS A 61 -17.49 22.75 12.18
CA LYS A 61 -16.15 22.27 12.57
C LYS A 61 -16.18 20.83 13.11
N PRO A 62 -17.02 20.47 14.09
CA PRO A 62 -17.08 19.08 14.56
C PRO A 62 -17.48 18.09 13.46
N ALA A 63 -18.40 18.48 12.56
CA ALA A 63 -18.79 17.63 11.44
C ALA A 63 -17.64 17.41 10.44
N TRP A 64 -16.86 18.45 10.16
CA TRP A 64 -15.65 18.36 9.35
C TRP A 64 -14.58 17.47 10.00
N GLU A 65 -14.33 17.64 11.30
CA GLU A 65 -13.35 16.84 12.04
C GLU A 65 -13.74 15.36 12.01
N SER A 66 -15.01 15.04 12.27
CA SER A 66 -15.51 13.67 12.18
C SER A 66 -15.30 13.07 10.78
N LEU A 67 -15.65 13.81 9.72
CA LEU A 67 -15.46 13.34 8.35
C LEU A 67 -13.98 13.10 8.02
N ARG A 68 -13.11 14.04 8.41
CA ARG A 68 -11.66 13.93 8.19
C ARG A 68 -11.11 12.69 8.90
N ASP A 69 -11.49 12.49 10.16
CA ASP A 69 -11.00 11.39 10.98
C ASP A 69 -11.48 10.04 10.42
N ASP A 70 -12.75 9.94 9.99
CA ASP A 70 -13.28 8.75 9.32
C ASP A 70 -12.51 8.44 8.01
N PHE A 71 -12.26 9.45 7.18
CA PHE A 71 -11.49 9.28 5.95
C PHE A 71 -10.05 8.88 6.22
N PHE A 72 -9.42 9.48 7.24
CA PHE A 72 -8.07 9.11 7.66
C PHE A 72 -8.00 7.63 8.05
N GLU A 73 -8.94 7.15 8.87
CA GLU A 73 -8.97 5.75 9.31
C GLU A 73 -9.21 4.77 8.17
N ILE A 74 -10.09 5.12 7.22
CA ILE A 74 -10.32 4.31 6.01
C ILE A 74 -9.04 4.19 5.18
N LEU A 75 -8.35 5.29 4.92
CA LEU A 75 -7.11 5.28 4.13
C LEU A 75 -6.00 4.52 4.86
N ARG A 76 -5.83 4.76 6.17
CA ARG A 76 -4.84 4.07 7.00
C ARG A 76 -5.06 2.56 6.95
N THR A 77 -6.28 2.11 7.23
CA THR A 77 -6.66 0.69 7.23
C THR A 77 -6.50 0.07 5.84
N THR A 78 -6.86 0.79 4.78
CA THR A 78 -6.70 0.32 3.40
C THR A 78 -5.22 0.09 3.08
N ALA A 79 -4.35 1.05 3.43
CA ALA A 79 -2.92 0.91 3.19
C ALA A 79 -2.30 -0.23 4.01
N GLU A 80 -2.72 -0.42 5.26
CA GLU A 80 -2.28 -1.55 6.09
C GLU A 80 -2.69 -2.89 5.47
N ASN A 81 -3.95 -3.01 5.03
CA ASN A 81 -4.43 -4.23 4.39
C ASN A 81 -3.66 -4.55 3.10
N LEU A 82 -3.34 -3.54 2.27
CA LEU A 82 -2.56 -3.75 1.06
C LEU A 82 -1.13 -4.18 1.37
N ASP A 83 -0.49 -3.59 2.37
CA ASP A 83 0.88 -3.93 2.76
C ASP A 83 0.96 -5.34 3.34
N LEU A 84 0.02 -5.69 4.24
CA LEU A 84 -0.09 -7.04 4.80
C LEU A 84 -0.42 -8.09 3.74
N THR A 85 -1.27 -7.75 2.77
CA THR A 85 -1.54 -8.63 1.62
C THR A 85 -0.28 -8.79 0.78
N GLY A 86 0.46 -7.71 0.53
CA GLY A 86 1.74 -7.77 -0.18
C GLY A 86 2.77 -8.65 0.53
N ASP A 87 2.90 -8.54 1.85
CA ASP A 87 3.73 -9.42 2.66
C ASP A 87 3.29 -10.89 2.56
N ALA A 88 1.98 -11.15 2.63
CA ALA A 88 1.43 -12.48 2.52
C ALA A 88 1.70 -13.12 1.15
N LEU A 89 1.59 -12.35 0.06
CA LEU A 89 1.87 -12.82 -1.30
C LEU A 89 3.36 -13.15 -1.48
N VAL A 90 4.26 -12.28 -1.01
CA VAL A 90 5.71 -12.52 -1.05
C VAL A 90 6.07 -13.77 -0.23
N LEU A 91 5.54 -13.89 0.99
CA LEU A 91 5.79 -15.05 1.85
C LEU A 91 5.25 -16.34 1.24
N ALA A 92 4.05 -16.31 0.65
CA ALA A 92 3.46 -17.46 -0.01
C ALA A 92 4.31 -17.90 -1.21
N ALA A 93 4.74 -16.96 -2.05
CA ALA A 93 5.59 -17.25 -3.20
C ALA A 93 6.91 -17.92 -2.78
N GLU A 94 7.57 -17.37 -1.77
CA GLU A 94 8.83 -17.91 -1.24
C GLU A 94 8.64 -19.30 -0.63
N GLN A 95 7.55 -19.53 0.11
CA GLN A 95 7.33 -20.84 0.73
C GLN A 95 6.91 -21.93 -0.24
N TYR A 96 6.09 -21.62 -1.23
CA TYR A 96 5.76 -22.61 -2.25
C TYR A 96 6.97 -22.93 -3.14
N ALA A 97 7.82 -21.96 -3.45
CA ALA A 97 9.08 -22.21 -4.15
C ALA A 97 9.94 -23.23 -3.38
N ASN A 98 9.98 -23.17 -2.05
CA ASN A 98 10.76 -24.11 -1.23
C ASN A 98 10.23 -25.56 -1.23
N THR A 99 9.02 -25.81 -1.73
CA THR A 99 8.42 -27.16 -1.73
C THR A 99 8.66 -27.97 -3.01
N ASP A 100 9.07 -27.32 -4.11
CA ASP A 100 9.32 -27.96 -5.41
C ASP A 100 10.62 -27.40 -6.01
N SER A 101 11.61 -28.26 -6.26
CA SER A 101 12.94 -27.85 -6.72
C SER A 101 12.96 -27.32 -8.17
N VAL A 102 12.02 -27.75 -9.01
CA VAL A 102 11.87 -27.25 -10.39
C VAL A 102 11.25 -25.86 -10.35
N ALA A 103 10.21 -25.68 -9.53
CA ALA A 103 9.60 -24.37 -9.31
C ALA A 103 10.57 -23.37 -8.66
N ALA A 104 11.33 -23.80 -7.65
CA ALA A 104 12.37 -22.99 -7.02
C ALA A 104 13.38 -22.45 -8.04
N LYS A 105 13.87 -23.35 -8.91
CA LYS A 105 14.85 -22.98 -9.93
C LYS A 105 14.27 -21.95 -10.90
N LYS A 106 13.04 -22.17 -11.36
CA LYS A 106 12.40 -21.25 -12.31
C LYS A 106 12.06 -19.91 -11.68
N PHE A 107 11.60 -19.92 -10.42
CA PHE A 107 11.34 -18.73 -9.61
C PHE A 107 12.60 -17.87 -9.48
N GLU A 108 13.73 -18.46 -9.09
CA GLU A 108 15.01 -17.76 -8.96
C GLU A 108 15.61 -17.34 -10.31
N GLU A 109 15.32 -18.05 -11.40
CA GLU A 109 15.72 -17.65 -12.76
C GLU A 109 15.01 -16.37 -13.23
N LEU A 110 13.74 -16.19 -12.89
CA LEU A 110 12.89 -15.11 -13.41
C LEU A 110 12.93 -13.83 -12.54
N LYS A 111 13.08 -13.95 -11.21
CA LYS A 111 13.12 -12.80 -10.27
C LYS A 111 14.10 -11.67 -10.64
N PRO A 112 15.32 -11.94 -11.16
CA PRO A 112 16.24 -10.87 -11.53
C PRO A 112 15.69 -9.96 -12.62
N ALA A 113 14.95 -10.50 -13.61
CA ALA A 113 14.38 -9.72 -14.70
C ALA A 113 13.29 -8.78 -14.17
N VAL A 114 12.39 -9.28 -13.31
CA VAL A 114 11.36 -8.46 -12.64
C VAL A 114 12.01 -7.37 -11.80
N THR A 115 13.05 -7.72 -11.02
CA THR A 115 13.76 -6.75 -10.19
C THR A 115 14.40 -5.64 -11.03
N ALA A 116 15.02 -5.98 -12.15
CA ALA A 116 15.62 -5.00 -13.06
C ALA A 116 14.56 -4.08 -13.68
N ALA A 117 13.40 -4.61 -14.05
CA ALA A 117 12.29 -3.81 -14.58
C ALA A 117 11.72 -2.81 -13.57
N HIS A 118 11.87 -3.08 -12.26
CA HIS A 118 11.36 -2.25 -11.17
C HIS A 118 12.43 -1.41 -10.47
N GLN A 119 13.70 -1.48 -10.88
CA GLN A 119 14.68 -0.51 -10.42
C GLN A 119 14.28 0.87 -10.96
N PRO A 120 14.22 1.91 -10.10
CA PRO A 120 14.10 3.25 -10.61
C PRO A 120 15.35 3.49 -11.47
N ASP A 121 15.16 3.67 -12.79
CA ASP A 121 16.18 4.25 -13.65
C ASP A 121 16.79 5.42 -12.87
N GLY A 122 18.14 5.50 -12.83
CA GLY A 122 18.89 6.52 -12.08
C GLY A 122 18.59 7.95 -12.52
N GLY A 123 17.36 8.38 -12.28
CA GLY A 123 16.72 9.58 -12.73
C GLY A 123 16.88 10.64 -11.66
N THR A 124 17.96 11.40 -11.81
CA THR A 124 17.99 12.80 -11.40
C THR A 124 16.64 13.46 -11.66
N ARG A 125 16.00 13.92 -10.58
CA ARG A 125 15.16 15.11 -10.55
C ARG A 125 15.52 15.91 -9.31
#